data_AF-D2RUX2-F1
#
_entry.id   AF-D2RUX2-F1
#
_cell.length_a   1.000
_cell.length_b   1.000
_cell.length_c   1.000
_cell.angle_alpha   90.00
_cell.angle_beta   90.00
_cell.angle_gamma   90.00
#
_symmetry.space_group_name_H-M   'P 1'
#
loop_
_entity.id
_entity.type
_entity.pdbx_description
1 polymer ?
#
loop_
_entity_poly.entity_id
_entity_poly.type
_entity_poly.pdbx_seq_one_letter_code
_entity_poly.pdbx_strand_id
1 'polypeptide(L)'
;MNIRVQGPGPTSPFLSARDLFETEHDLSLPVDVQLRDDPDERTWAGHYDDRHVLNISRQAASSAMARELALHEFAHMARYEQEHPSHTQSTEEVLFLALAGKSVERRKLSHCYQIANHMKDIYADDITLAVGPGEKLLSFLESSLAMAVADRPETPSRPGFERLSASSDPEITAVNAAFALALAERHDLVADDHRLYDLAHAAAMDAPDVDFEGFKRRFRELARDPDSSTYRQVLVDATRAYVSSPESRADGPAAD
;
A
#
# COMPACT_ATOMS: atom_id res chain seq x y z
N MET A 1 22.42 -8.19 9.83
CA MET A 1 22.12 -7.24 8.72
C MET A 1 23.21 -6.16 8.59
N ASN A 2 23.68 -5.88 7.37
CA ASN A 2 24.65 -4.79 7.10
C ASN A 2 23.96 -3.61 6.39
N ILE A 3 24.13 -2.38 6.89
CA ILE A 3 23.50 -1.17 6.34
C ILE A 3 24.55 -0.14 5.96
N ARG A 4 24.43 0.40 4.75
CA ARG A 4 25.25 1.49 4.24
C ARG A 4 24.37 2.66 3.83
N VAL A 5 24.51 3.81 4.50
CA VAL A 5 23.75 5.01 4.16
C VAL A 5 24.57 5.90 3.22
N GLN A 6 24.01 6.19 2.06
CA GLN A 6 24.62 7.00 1.00
C GLN A 6 23.93 8.36 0.90
N GLY A 7 24.73 9.43 0.98
CA GLY A 7 24.26 10.81 0.83
C GLY A 7 24.16 11.59 2.16
N PRO A 8 23.93 12.91 2.09
CA PRO A 8 23.81 13.74 3.28
C PRO A 8 22.41 13.59 3.92
N GLY A 9 22.37 13.08 5.15
CA GLY A 9 21.17 13.02 5.98
C GLY A 9 21.33 12.14 7.22
N PRO A 10 20.24 11.93 7.98
CA PRO A 10 20.31 11.21 9.25
C PRO A 10 20.55 9.72 9.03
N THR A 11 21.41 9.12 9.85
CA THR A 11 21.66 7.67 9.85
C THR A 11 20.91 6.94 10.97
N SER A 12 20.63 7.66 12.07
CA SER A 12 20.05 7.10 13.29
C SER A 12 18.72 6.36 13.08
N PRO A 13 17.76 6.83 12.25
CA PRO A 13 16.51 6.11 12.05
C PRO A 13 16.73 4.71 11.45
N PHE A 14 17.64 4.57 10.49
CA PHE A 14 17.92 3.30 9.81
C PHE A 14 18.64 2.31 10.72
N LEU A 15 19.59 2.79 11.54
CA LEU A 15 20.26 1.95 12.53
C LEU A 15 19.30 1.52 13.64
N SER A 16 18.41 2.41 14.09
CA SER A 16 17.39 2.05 15.07
C SER A 16 16.36 1.07 14.50
N ALA A 17 15.99 1.19 13.22
CA ALA A 17 15.11 0.24 12.55
C ALA A 17 15.78 -1.14 12.45
N ARG A 18 17.07 -1.19 12.10
CA ARG A 18 17.87 -2.42 12.09
C ARG A 18 17.87 -3.10 13.44
N ASP A 19 18.23 -2.36 14.50
CA ASP A 19 18.37 -2.92 15.84
C ASP A 19 17.04 -3.54 16.33
N LEU A 20 15.91 -2.97 15.91
CA LEU A 20 14.58 -3.50 16.20
C LEU A 20 14.25 -4.71 15.32
N PHE A 21 14.54 -4.64 14.02
CA PHE A 21 14.31 -5.72 13.06
C PHE A 21 15.09 -6.99 13.43
N GLU A 22 16.36 -6.83 13.82
CA GLU A 22 17.29 -7.91 14.24
C GLU A 22 16.86 -8.65 15.52
N THR A 23 15.79 -8.20 16.19
CA THR A 23 15.20 -8.95 17.31
C THR A 23 14.51 -10.24 16.87
N GLU A 24 13.92 -10.26 15.66
CA GLU A 24 13.17 -11.41 15.15
C GLU A 24 13.53 -11.80 13.70
N HIS A 25 14.13 -10.89 12.93
CA HIS A 25 14.42 -11.08 11.51
C HIS A 25 15.83 -10.62 11.15
N ASP A 26 16.40 -11.18 10.08
CA ASP A 26 17.67 -10.73 9.53
C ASP A 26 17.59 -10.68 8.00
N LEU A 27 18.49 -9.91 7.38
CA LEU A 27 18.72 -9.90 5.94
C LEU A 27 20.12 -10.41 5.64
N SER A 28 20.18 -11.39 4.74
CA SER A 28 21.44 -11.98 4.28
C SER A 28 22.19 -11.04 3.35
N LEU A 29 21.49 -10.26 2.53
CA LEU A 29 22.09 -9.26 1.66
C LEU A 29 22.28 -7.91 2.38
N PRO A 30 23.35 -7.16 2.07
CA PRO A 30 23.52 -5.81 2.60
C PRO A 30 22.44 -4.87 2.05
N VAL A 31 22.10 -3.84 2.83
CA VAL A 31 21.14 -2.80 2.43
C VAL A 31 21.86 -1.48 2.19
N ASP A 32 21.74 -0.96 0.98
CA ASP A 32 22.21 0.37 0.59
C ASP A 32 21.05 1.38 0.68
N VAL A 33 21.11 2.30 1.63
CA VAL A 33 20.13 3.37 1.80
C VAL A 33 20.53 4.57 0.94
N GLN A 34 19.66 4.98 0.02
CA GLN A 34 19.86 6.10 -0.90
C GLN A 34 18.96 7.27 -0.51
N LEU A 35 19.57 8.36 -0.05
CA LEU A 35 18.86 9.59 0.30
C LEU A 35 18.70 10.49 -0.92
N ARG A 36 17.45 10.80 -1.29
CA ARG A 36 17.11 11.65 -2.44
C ARG A 36 16.75 13.07 -2.02
N ASP A 37 17.12 14.04 -2.86
CA ASP A 37 16.84 15.47 -2.65
C ASP A 37 15.38 15.83 -2.89
N ASP A 38 14.75 15.18 -3.87
CA ASP A 38 13.36 15.41 -4.24
C ASP A 38 12.45 15.01 -3.06
N PRO A 39 11.68 15.95 -2.47
CA PRO A 39 10.79 15.65 -1.36
C PRO A 39 9.66 14.68 -1.75
N ASP A 40 9.27 14.68 -3.03
CA ASP A 40 8.18 13.87 -3.56
C ASP A 40 8.66 12.47 -3.97
N GLU A 41 9.95 12.19 -3.85
CA GLU A 41 10.51 10.87 -4.08
C GLU A 41 9.88 9.86 -3.11
N ARG A 42 9.30 8.80 -3.68
CA ARG A 42 8.67 7.72 -2.91
C ARG A 42 9.72 6.90 -2.16
N THR A 43 9.31 6.42 -0.99
CA THR A 43 10.06 5.39 -0.27
C THR A 43 9.76 4.03 -0.91
N TRP A 44 10.80 3.24 -1.19
CA TRP A 44 10.66 1.89 -1.76
C TRP A 44 11.93 1.04 -1.56
N ALA A 45 11.75 -0.28 -1.53
CA ALA A 45 12.81 -1.28 -1.57
C ALA A 45 13.04 -1.85 -2.98
N GLY A 46 14.31 -1.97 -3.37
CA GLY A 46 14.74 -2.66 -4.58
C GLY A 46 15.66 -3.83 -4.24
N HIS A 47 15.64 -4.85 -5.09
CA HIS A 47 16.37 -6.10 -4.86
C HIS A 47 17.32 -6.36 -6.04
N TYR A 48 18.58 -6.64 -5.72
CA TYR A 48 19.63 -7.01 -6.67
C TYR A 48 20.34 -8.28 -6.17
N ASP A 49 21.08 -8.95 -7.05
CA ASP A 49 21.75 -10.22 -6.73
C ASP A 49 22.73 -10.13 -5.54
N ASP A 50 23.30 -8.95 -5.28
CA ASP A 50 24.35 -8.72 -4.27
C ASP A 50 23.95 -7.77 -3.13
N ARG A 51 22.77 -7.14 -3.20
CA ARG A 51 22.30 -6.14 -2.22
C ARG A 51 20.81 -5.82 -2.35
N HIS A 52 20.25 -5.27 -1.30
CA HIS A 52 19.02 -4.49 -1.36
C HIS A 52 19.31 -2.99 -1.43
N VAL A 53 18.34 -2.24 -1.93
CA VAL A 53 18.35 -0.77 -1.92
C VAL A 53 17.12 -0.27 -1.19
N LEU A 54 17.30 0.63 -0.24
CA LEU A 54 16.23 1.45 0.33
C LEU A 54 16.34 2.87 -0.24
N ASN A 55 15.42 3.25 -1.12
CA ASN A 55 15.33 4.62 -1.61
C ASN A 55 14.37 5.42 -0.73
N ILE A 56 14.76 6.62 -0.31
CA ILE A 56 13.94 7.47 0.55
C ILE A 56 14.28 8.95 0.35
N SER A 57 13.29 9.83 0.33
CA SER A 57 13.53 11.28 0.30
C SER A 57 14.18 11.75 1.60
N ARG A 58 15.02 12.80 1.53
CA ARG A 58 15.64 13.39 2.74
C ARG A 58 14.58 13.88 3.72
N GLN A 59 13.44 14.38 3.20
CA GLN A 59 12.31 14.80 4.02
C GLN A 59 11.73 13.62 4.81
N ALA A 60 11.43 12.50 4.15
CA ALA A 60 10.92 11.29 4.79
C ALA A 60 11.93 10.72 5.80
N ALA A 61 13.21 10.66 5.43
CA ALA A 61 14.30 10.18 6.29
C ALA A 61 14.51 11.04 7.55
N SER A 62 14.10 12.30 7.52
CA SER A 62 14.19 13.23 8.66
C SER A 62 12.88 13.33 9.47
N SER A 63 11.84 12.61 9.07
CA SER A 63 10.52 12.67 9.70
C SER A 63 10.43 11.80 10.96
N ALA A 64 9.39 12.02 11.77
CA ALA A 64 9.09 11.17 12.92
C ALA A 64 8.72 9.72 12.56
N MET A 65 8.43 9.47 11.27
CA MET A 65 8.10 8.16 10.68
C MET A 65 9.31 7.47 10.06
N ALA A 66 10.49 8.10 10.01
CA ALA A 66 11.63 7.58 9.25
C ALA A 66 12.04 6.16 9.64
N ARG A 67 11.98 5.83 10.94
CA ARG A 67 12.31 4.49 11.44
C ARG A 67 11.25 3.47 11.03
N GLU A 68 9.99 3.84 11.13
CA GLU A 68 8.83 3.00 10.83
C GLU A 68 8.76 2.72 9.32
N LEU A 69 9.06 3.73 8.48
CA LEU A 69 9.24 3.56 7.04
C LEU A 69 10.41 2.61 6.73
N ALA A 70 11.57 2.81 7.36
CA ALA A 70 12.71 1.93 7.14
C ALA A 70 12.40 0.48 7.55
N LEU A 71 11.68 0.29 8.65
CA LEU A 71 11.28 -1.04 9.15
C LEU A 71 10.35 -1.76 8.16
N HIS A 72 9.37 -1.03 7.62
CA HIS A 72 8.48 -1.54 6.57
C HIS A 72 9.26 -2.00 5.32
N GLU A 73 10.23 -1.22 4.89
CA GLU A 73 11.03 -1.57 3.71
C GLU A 73 11.98 -2.75 3.99
N PHE A 74 12.51 -2.90 5.22
CA PHE A 74 13.27 -4.09 5.59
C PHE A 74 12.38 -5.34 5.61
N ALA A 75 11.11 -5.20 6.01
CA ALA A 75 10.14 -6.28 5.93
C ALA A 75 9.88 -6.72 4.48
N HIS A 76 9.79 -5.78 3.53
CA HIS A 76 9.74 -6.12 2.10
C HIS A 76 10.97 -6.93 1.66
N MET A 77 12.17 -6.53 2.08
CA MET A 77 13.42 -7.24 1.78
C MET A 77 13.43 -8.64 2.38
N ALA A 78 12.96 -8.82 3.61
CA ALA A 78 12.89 -10.14 4.23
C ALA A 78 11.88 -11.04 3.53
N ARG A 79 10.70 -10.52 3.14
CA ARG A 79 9.74 -11.30 2.36
C ARG A 79 10.30 -11.70 0.99
N TYR A 80 11.09 -10.84 0.37
CA TYR A 80 11.80 -11.18 -0.85
C TYR A 80 12.84 -12.29 -0.63
N GLU A 81 13.70 -12.20 0.39
CA GLU A 81 14.70 -13.23 0.71
C GLU A 81 14.07 -14.57 1.14
N GLN A 82 12.88 -14.55 1.75
CA GLN A 82 12.08 -15.73 2.07
C GLN A 82 11.41 -16.37 0.84
N GLU A 83 11.58 -15.78 -0.35
CA GLU A 83 10.89 -16.15 -1.58
C GLU A 83 9.36 -16.12 -1.44
N HIS A 84 8.84 -15.33 -0.50
CA HIS A 84 7.42 -15.28 -0.20
C HIS A 84 6.63 -14.84 -1.45
N PRO A 85 5.56 -15.54 -1.86
CA PRO A 85 4.91 -15.28 -3.15
C PRO A 85 4.45 -13.84 -3.37
N SER A 86 4.09 -13.12 -2.32
CA SER A 86 3.75 -11.70 -2.45
C SER A 86 4.90 -10.83 -2.97
N HIS A 87 6.15 -11.24 -2.79
CA HIS A 87 7.33 -10.45 -3.15
C HIS A 87 8.12 -11.02 -4.34
N THR A 88 7.78 -12.23 -4.80
CA THR A 88 8.41 -12.88 -5.97
C THR A 88 7.46 -13.05 -7.16
N GLN A 89 6.13 -13.10 -6.94
CA GLN A 89 5.14 -13.19 -8.02
C GLN A 89 5.10 -11.89 -8.84
N SER A 90 5.23 -12.00 -10.17
CA SER A 90 5.12 -10.84 -11.07
C SER A 90 3.71 -10.24 -11.02
N THR A 91 3.61 -9.00 -10.56
CA THR A 91 2.34 -8.25 -10.55
C THR A 91 1.83 -8.04 -11.97
N GLU A 92 2.72 -7.72 -12.92
CA GLU A 92 2.35 -7.50 -14.33
C GLU A 92 1.72 -8.75 -14.95
N GLU A 93 2.29 -9.93 -14.71
CA GLU A 93 1.73 -11.19 -15.21
C GLU A 93 0.34 -11.46 -14.63
N VAL A 94 0.16 -11.20 -13.33
CA VAL A 94 -1.14 -11.40 -12.68
C VAL A 94 -2.19 -10.43 -13.22
N LEU A 95 -1.83 -9.15 -13.39
CA LEU A 95 -2.72 -8.16 -13.98
C LEU A 95 -3.06 -8.51 -15.43
N PHE A 96 -2.09 -8.98 -16.22
CA PHE A 96 -2.32 -9.45 -17.58
C PHE A 96 -3.33 -10.60 -17.60
N LEU A 97 -3.17 -11.61 -16.74
CA LEU A 97 -4.11 -12.73 -16.62
C LEU A 97 -5.51 -12.30 -16.14
N ALA A 98 -5.57 -11.37 -15.19
CA ALA A 98 -6.82 -10.89 -14.62
C ALA A 98 -7.65 -10.06 -15.62
N LEU A 99 -6.97 -9.29 -16.46
CA LEU A 99 -7.55 -8.30 -17.38
C LEU A 99 -7.58 -8.77 -18.84
N ALA A 100 -7.11 -9.98 -19.13
CA ALA A 100 -7.14 -10.55 -20.48
C ALA A 100 -8.55 -10.46 -21.10
N GLY A 101 -8.62 -9.84 -22.28
CA GLY A 101 -9.88 -9.64 -23.02
C GLY A 101 -10.78 -8.50 -22.50
N LYS A 102 -10.31 -7.68 -21.56
CA LYS A 102 -11.05 -6.51 -21.05
C LYS A 102 -10.44 -5.21 -21.56
N SER A 103 -11.30 -4.25 -21.90
CA SER A 103 -10.90 -2.84 -22.01
C SER A 103 -10.93 -2.22 -20.62
N VAL A 104 -9.83 -1.62 -20.18
CA VAL A 104 -9.68 -1.04 -18.85
C VAL A 104 -9.14 0.36 -18.98
N GLU A 105 -9.79 1.30 -18.30
CA GLU A 105 -9.31 2.67 -18.25
C GLU A 105 -7.93 2.74 -17.59
N ARG A 106 -7.05 3.60 -18.13
CA ARG A 106 -5.69 3.76 -17.62
C ARG A 106 -5.63 4.08 -16.12
N ARG A 107 -6.58 4.86 -15.60
CA ARG A 107 -6.70 5.15 -14.16
C ARG A 107 -6.96 3.88 -13.33
N LYS A 108 -7.89 3.02 -13.78
CA LYS A 108 -8.21 1.77 -13.08
C LYS A 108 -7.04 0.77 -13.15
N LEU A 109 -6.26 0.78 -14.23
CA LEU A 109 -5.03 -0.01 -14.29
C LEU A 109 -4.02 0.44 -13.23
N SER A 110 -3.80 1.76 -13.07
CA SER A 110 -2.95 2.28 -11.98
C SER A 110 -3.47 1.88 -10.60
N HIS A 111 -4.78 1.92 -10.38
CA HIS A 111 -5.40 1.47 -9.14
C HIS A 111 -5.19 -0.03 -8.91
N CYS A 112 -5.21 -0.88 -9.94
CA CYS A 112 -4.91 -2.30 -9.80
C CYS A 112 -3.47 -2.56 -9.33
N TYR A 113 -2.49 -1.79 -9.82
CA TYR A 113 -1.12 -1.84 -9.30
C TYR A 113 -1.05 -1.40 -7.82
N GLN A 114 -1.81 -0.38 -7.43
CA GLN A 114 -1.87 0.05 -6.04
C GLN A 114 -2.52 -1.00 -5.13
N ILE A 115 -3.59 -1.66 -5.59
CA ILE A 115 -4.21 -2.79 -4.88
C ILE A 115 -3.22 -3.94 -4.71
N ALA A 116 -2.45 -4.26 -5.76
CA ALA A 116 -1.40 -5.26 -5.68
C ALA A 116 -0.34 -4.88 -4.63
N ASN A 117 0.07 -3.60 -4.58
CA ASN A 117 0.99 -3.12 -3.54
C ASN A 117 0.37 -3.27 -2.15
N HIS A 118 -0.87 -2.84 -1.91
CA HIS A 118 -1.54 -3.05 -0.61
C HIS A 118 -1.54 -4.51 -0.17
N MET A 119 -1.75 -5.44 -1.11
CA MET A 119 -1.66 -6.86 -0.80
C MET A 119 -0.26 -7.29 -0.38
N LYS A 120 0.80 -6.73 -0.99
CA LYS A 120 2.19 -6.96 -0.57
C LYS A 120 2.48 -6.36 0.79
N ASP A 121 2.02 -5.12 0.99
CA ASP A 121 2.26 -4.31 2.17
C ASP A 121 1.69 -4.98 3.41
N ILE A 122 0.55 -5.68 3.32
CA ILE A 122 0.01 -6.49 4.45
C ILE A 122 1.04 -7.53 4.94
N TYR A 123 1.76 -8.21 4.04
CA TYR A 123 2.76 -9.21 4.45
C TYR A 123 4.03 -8.59 5.00
N ALA A 124 4.37 -7.37 4.56
CA ALA A 124 5.49 -6.61 5.12
C ALA A 124 5.11 -6.04 6.48
N ASP A 125 3.92 -5.46 6.62
CA ASP A 125 3.40 -4.92 7.88
C ASP A 125 3.15 -6.00 8.93
N ASP A 126 2.83 -7.24 8.53
CA ASP A 126 2.83 -8.39 9.43
C ASP A 126 4.18 -8.53 10.19
N ILE A 127 5.31 -8.25 9.53
CA ILE A 127 6.65 -8.24 10.15
C ILE A 127 6.88 -6.93 10.89
N THR A 128 6.60 -5.79 10.27
CA THR A 128 6.79 -4.45 10.86
C THR A 128 6.12 -4.34 12.23
N LEU A 129 4.88 -4.84 12.34
CA LEU A 129 4.06 -4.76 13.54
C LEU A 129 4.35 -5.89 14.54
N ALA A 130 5.05 -6.95 14.13
CA ALA A 130 5.56 -7.96 15.06
C ALA A 130 6.72 -7.39 15.90
N VAL A 131 7.62 -6.61 15.27
CA VAL A 131 8.83 -6.10 15.93
C VAL A 131 8.72 -4.66 16.41
N GLY A 132 7.73 -3.89 15.95
CA GLY A 132 7.61 -2.46 16.26
C GLY A 132 6.24 -1.99 16.74
N PRO A 133 6.18 -0.84 17.43
CA PRO A 133 4.93 -0.26 17.93
C PRO A 133 4.03 0.20 16.78
N GLY A 134 2.79 -0.30 16.74
CA GLY A 134 1.83 -0.03 15.66
C GLY A 134 1.15 1.33 15.70
N GLU A 135 1.23 2.07 16.82
CA GLU A 135 0.47 3.31 17.04
C GLU A 135 0.87 4.42 16.05
N LYS A 136 2.15 4.48 15.67
CA LYS A 136 2.63 5.44 14.68
C LYS A 136 2.13 5.12 13.27
N LEU A 137 2.13 3.85 12.88
CA LEU A 137 1.59 3.42 11.59
C LEU A 137 0.09 3.72 11.53
N LEU A 138 -0.64 3.40 12.61
CA LEU A 138 -2.07 3.72 12.72
C LEU A 138 -2.33 5.23 12.59
N SER A 139 -1.56 6.06 13.31
CA SER A 139 -1.68 7.53 13.25
C SER A 139 -1.40 8.07 11.85
N PHE A 140 -0.42 7.47 11.14
CA PHE A 140 -0.09 7.81 9.77
C PHE A 140 -1.22 7.43 8.79
N LEU A 141 -1.80 6.25 8.94
CA LEU A 141 -2.94 5.79 8.14
C LEU A 141 -4.17 6.68 8.37
N GLU A 142 -4.49 7.01 9.62
CA GLU A 142 -5.59 7.93 9.95
C GLU A 142 -5.37 9.30 9.31
N SER A 143 -4.17 9.87 9.44
CA SER A 143 -3.85 11.18 8.90
C SER A 143 -3.90 11.21 7.37
N SER A 144 -3.36 10.16 6.73
CA SER A 144 -3.34 10.03 5.28
C SER A 144 -4.76 9.88 4.72
N LEU A 145 -5.60 9.07 5.37
CA LEU A 145 -6.99 8.90 4.97
C LEU A 145 -7.82 10.16 5.19
N ALA A 146 -7.64 10.84 6.34
CA ALA A 146 -8.32 12.11 6.61
C ALA A 146 -7.99 13.17 5.55
N MET A 147 -6.72 13.24 5.12
CA MET A 147 -6.30 14.15 4.07
C MET A 147 -6.93 13.79 2.71
N ALA A 148 -6.95 12.50 2.34
CA ALA A 148 -7.54 12.05 1.08
C ALA A 148 -9.06 12.31 1.03
N VAL A 149 -9.78 12.05 2.13
CA VAL A 149 -11.21 12.35 2.25
C VAL A 149 -11.47 13.86 2.17
N ALA A 150 -10.62 14.68 2.79
CA ALA A 150 -10.76 16.14 2.71
C ALA A 150 -10.44 16.71 1.31
N ASP A 151 -9.55 16.06 0.56
CA ASP A 151 -9.12 16.49 -0.77
C ASP A 151 -10.00 15.96 -1.92
N ARG A 152 -11.10 15.28 -1.60
CA ARG A 152 -12.06 14.77 -2.59
C ARG A 152 -12.52 15.87 -3.57
N PRO A 153 -12.88 15.51 -4.82
CA PRO A 153 -13.38 16.48 -5.78
C PRO A 153 -14.70 17.06 -5.26
N GLU A 154 -14.70 18.34 -4.87
CA GLU A 154 -15.97 19.05 -4.66
C GLU A 154 -16.59 19.37 -6.02
N THR A 155 -17.93 19.29 -6.11
CA THR A 155 -18.65 19.90 -7.25
C THR A 155 -18.22 21.37 -7.33
N PRO A 156 -17.83 21.91 -8.50
CA PRO A 156 -17.18 23.22 -8.55
C PRO A 156 -18.09 24.29 -7.94
N SER A 157 -17.70 24.77 -6.76
CA SER A 157 -18.53 25.66 -5.93
C SER A 157 -18.72 27.06 -6.55
N ARG A 158 -18.03 27.41 -7.64
CA ARG A 158 -18.26 28.64 -8.41
C ARG A 158 -17.91 28.48 -9.90
N PRO A 159 -18.77 28.93 -10.83
CA PRO A 159 -18.41 29.06 -12.24
C PRO A 159 -17.16 29.96 -12.40
N GLY A 160 -16.17 29.49 -13.16
CA GLY A 160 -14.96 30.27 -13.49
C GLY A 160 -13.73 30.02 -12.61
N PHE A 161 -13.78 29.09 -11.66
CA PHE A 161 -12.61 28.64 -10.91
C PHE A 161 -12.27 27.19 -11.29
N GLU A 162 -11.05 26.96 -11.77
CA GLU A 162 -10.50 25.65 -12.08
C GLU A 162 -9.48 25.27 -11.01
N ARG A 163 -9.62 24.05 -10.43
CA ARG A 163 -8.68 23.55 -9.43
C ARG A 163 -7.37 23.16 -10.15
N LEU A 164 -6.24 23.69 -9.68
CA LEU A 164 -4.92 23.44 -10.28
C LEU A 164 -4.22 22.17 -9.75
N SER A 165 -4.55 21.73 -8.53
CA SER A 165 -4.03 20.48 -7.95
C SER A 165 -4.93 19.30 -8.29
N ALA A 166 -4.33 18.14 -8.54
CA ALA A 166 -5.08 16.89 -8.68
C ALA A 166 -5.81 16.59 -7.36
N SER A 167 -7.11 16.31 -7.45
CA SER A 167 -7.90 15.81 -6.31
C SER A 167 -7.67 14.32 -6.11
N SER A 168 -7.78 13.88 -4.87
CA SER A 168 -7.81 12.45 -4.53
C SER A 168 -8.95 11.74 -5.26
N ASP A 169 -8.66 10.60 -5.90
CA ASP A 169 -9.66 9.79 -6.60
C ASP A 169 -10.49 8.99 -5.55
N PRO A 170 -11.83 9.17 -5.51
CA PRO A 170 -12.67 8.50 -4.52
C PRO A 170 -12.59 6.97 -4.57
N GLU A 171 -12.48 6.35 -5.76
CA GLU A 171 -12.52 4.90 -5.89
C GLU A 171 -11.31 4.26 -5.19
N ILE A 172 -10.11 4.76 -5.46
CA ILE A 172 -8.90 4.22 -4.82
C ILE A 172 -8.80 4.64 -3.35
N THR A 173 -9.36 5.80 -2.98
CA THR A 173 -9.43 6.23 -1.58
C THR A 173 -10.28 5.27 -0.74
N ALA A 174 -11.40 4.78 -1.27
CA ALA A 174 -12.19 3.74 -0.60
C ALA A 174 -11.41 2.43 -0.42
N VAL A 175 -10.60 2.02 -1.40
CA VAL A 175 -9.75 0.82 -1.25
C VAL A 175 -8.60 1.05 -0.26
N ASN A 176 -8.00 2.25 -0.23
CA ASN A 176 -7.00 2.63 0.77
C ASN A 176 -7.57 2.60 2.18
N ALA A 177 -8.81 3.06 2.36
CA ALA A 177 -9.53 2.99 3.62
C ALA A 177 -9.79 1.54 4.05
N ALA A 178 -10.19 0.68 3.10
CA ALA A 178 -10.39 -0.74 3.35
C ALA A 178 -9.08 -1.43 3.77
N PHE A 179 -7.96 -1.09 3.12
CA PHE A 179 -6.61 -1.53 3.51
C PHE A 179 -6.24 -1.08 4.93
N ALA A 180 -6.41 0.22 5.24
CA ALA A 180 -6.05 0.76 6.53
C ALA A 180 -6.83 0.10 7.69
N LEU A 181 -8.15 -0.07 7.54
CA LEU A 181 -8.94 -0.79 8.54
C LEU A 181 -8.58 -2.26 8.62
N ALA A 182 -8.40 -2.93 7.48
CA ALA A 182 -8.05 -4.35 7.47
C ALA A 182 -6.73 -4.61 8.21
N LEU A 183 -5.72 -3.76 7.99
CA LEU A 183 -4.45 -3.85 8.69
C LEU A 183 -4.63 -3.58 10.19
N ALA A 184 -5.33 -2.51 10.55
CA ALA A 184 -5.58 -2.16 11.94
C ALA A 184 -6.34 -3.28 12.70
N GLU A 185 -7.37 -3.86 12.09
CA GLU A 185 -8.16 -4.96 12.66
C GLU A 185 -7.41 -6.30 12.67
N ARG A 186 -6.49 -6.53 11.73
CA ARG A 186 -5.67 -7.74 11.68
C ARG A 186 -4.65 -7.79 12.82
N HIS A 187 -4.21 -6.62 13.28
CA HIS A 187 -3.19 -6.46 14.31
C HIS A 187 -3.73 -5.90 15.63
N ASP A 188 -5.06 -5.91 15.81
CA ASP A 188 -5.74 -5.45 17.03
C ASP A 188 -5.32 -4.02 17.46
N LEU A 189 -5.09 -3.12 16.50
CA LEU A 189 -4.59 -1.77 16.73
C LEU A 189 -5.69 -0.74 17.06
N VAL A 190 -6.95 -1.07 16.77
CA VAL A 190 -8.09 -0.15 16.92
C VAL A 190 -9.16 -0.74 17.83
N ALA A 191 -9.79 0.13 18.61
CA ALA A 191 -11.02 -0.16 19.34
C ALA A 191 -12.25 0.09 18.46
N ASP A 192 -13.39 -0.45 18.85
CA ASP A 192 -14.66 -0.35 18.10
C ASP A 192 -15.14 1.09 17.86
N ASP A 193 -14.69 2.06 18.67
CA ASP A 193 -15.03 3.49 18.59
C ASP A 193 -13.94 4.35 17.91
N HIS A 194 -12.94 3.73 17.30
CA HIS A 194 -11.83 4.45 16.68
C HIS A 194 -12.28 5.27 15.47
N ARG A 195 -11.83 6.53 15.39
CA ARG A 195 -12.17 7.49 14.32
C ARG A 195 -11.84 7.01 12.90
N LEU A 196 -10.92 6.06 12.77
CA LEU A 196 -10.59 5.43 11.48
C LEU A 196 -11.84 4.80 10.82
N TYR A 197 -12.79 4.28 11.60
CA TYR A 197 -14.07 3.78 11.10
C TYR A 197 -14.90 4.89 10.45
N ASP A 198 -14.99 6.07 11.06
CA ASP A 198 -15.72 7.22 10.50
C ASP A 198 -15.11 7.70 9.18
N LEU A 199 -13.78 7.80 9.13
CA LEU A 199 -13.05 8.19 7.93
C LEU A 199 -13.23 7.18 6.80
N ALA A 200 -13.17 5.88 7.12
CA ALA A 200 -13.37 4.82 6.15
C ALA A 200 -14.81 4.76 5.65
N HIS A 201 -15.78 5.01 6.52
CA HIS A 201 -17.18 5.16 6.13
C HIS A 201 -17.38 6.33 5.16
N ALA A 202 -16.77 7.49 5.44
CA ALA A 202 -16.81 8.64 4.53
C ALA A 202 -16.20 8.31 3.16
N ALA A 203 -15.05 7.65 3.12
CA ALA A 203 -14.41 7.22 1.87
C ALA A 203 -15.29 6.24 1.07
N ALA A 204 -15.94 5.28 1.74
CA ALA A 204 -16.85 4.34 1.09
C ALA A 204 -18.10 5.02 0.52
N MET A 205 -18.64 6.02 1.23
CA MET A 205 -19.78 6.81 0.75
C MET A 205 -19.46 7.62 -0.51
N ASP A 206 -18.21 8.05 -0.68
CA ASP A 206 -17.75 8.79 -1.86
C ASP A 206 -17.51 7.89 -3.09
N ALA A 207 -17.49 6.56 -2.91
CA ALA A 207 -17.29 5.58 -3.97
C ALA A 207 -18.23 4.37 -3.84
N PRO A 208 -19.56 4.55 -4.01
CA PRO A 208 -20.57 3.51 -3.77
C PRO A 208 -20.43 2.28 -4.67
N ASP A 209 -19.72 2.42 -5.81
CA ASP A 209 -19.49 1.34 -6.76
C ASP A 209 -18.29 0.44 -6.38
N VAL A 210 -17.49 0.83 -5.38
CA VAL A 210 -16.38 0.02 -4.86
C VAL A 210 -16.90 -0.88 -3.74
N ASP A 211 -16.65 -2.19 -3.84
CA ASP A 211 -16.97 -3.18 -2.80
C ASP A 211 -16.03 -3.04 -1.58
N PHE A 212 -16.20 -1.96 -0.81
CA PHE A 212 -15.37 -1.60 0.34
C PHE A 212 -15.25 -2.76 1.35
N GLU A 213 -16.39 -3.34 1.76
CA GLU A 213 -16.40 -4.44 2.74
C GLU A 213 -15.73 -5.70 2.17
N GLY A 214 -15.90 -5.98 0.88
CA GLY A 214 -15.19 -7.07 0.20
C GLY A 214 -13.67 -6.88 0.18
N PHE A 215 -13.19 -5.66 -0.08
CA PHE A 215 -11.76 -5.35 -0.01
C PHE A 215 -11.22 -5.44 1.42
N LYS A 216 -11.92 -4.86 2.41
CA LYS A 216 -11.51 -4.90 3.82
C LYS A 216 -11.37 -6.34 4.29
N ARG A 217 -12.38 -7.17 4.03
CA ARG A 217 -12.36 -8.60 4.35
C ARG A 217 -11.20 -9.31 3.65
N ARG A 218 -11.03 -9.09 2.34
CA ARG A 218 -9.96 -9.74 1.55
C ARG A 218 -8.58 -9.43 2.10
N PHE A 219 -8.31 -8.17 2.44
CA PHE A 219 -7.05 -7.74 3.03
C PHE A 219 -6.84 -8.35 4.42
N ARG A 220 -7.85 -8.29 5.30
CA ARG A 220 -7.76 -8.81 6.67
C ARG A 220 -7.49 -10.31 6.71
N GLU A 221 -8.14 -11.04 5.81
CA GLU A 221 -8.15 -12.52 5.76
C GLU A 221 -7.04 -13.11 4.87
N LEU A 222 -6.09 -12.31 4.38
CA LEU A 222 -4.93 -12.85 3.66
C LEU A 222 -4.22 -13.90 4.53
N ALA A 223 -4.08 -15.11 3.97
CA ALA A 223 -3.36 -16.22 4.61
C ALA A 223 -1.92 -15.78 4.90
N ARG A 224 -1.37 -16.14 6.06
CA ARG A 224 -0.03 -15.67 6.48
C ARG A 224 1.12 -16.21 5.64
N ASP A 225 0.95 -17.40 5.06
CA ASP A 225 1.96 -18.09 4.26
C ASP A 225 1.27 -18.84 3.10
N PRO A 226 0.79 -18.11 2.07
CA PRO A 226 0.15 -18.71 0.91
C PRO A 226 1.21 -19.33 -0.01
N ASP A 227 0.82 -20.38 -0.74
CA ASP A 227 1.60 -20.79 -1.91
C ASP A 227 1.41 -19.83 -3.10
N SER A 228 2.25 -19.94 -4.13
CA SER A 228 2.22 -19.04 -5.30
C SER A 228 0.91 -19.10 -6.07
N SER A 229 0.27 -20.27 -6.14
CA SER A 229 -1.03 -20.44 -6.82
C SER A 229 -2.14 -19.71 -6.08
N THR A 230 -2.17 -19.84 -4.75
CA THR A 230 -3.14 -19.22 -3.86
C THR A 230 -2.99 -17.70 -3.88
N TYR A 231 -1.78 -17.19 -3.71
CA TYR A 231 -1.53 -15.75 -3.77
C TYR A 231 -1.92 -15.16 -5.13
N ARG A 232 -1.53 -15.82 -6.23
CA ARG A 232 -1.92 -15.43 -7.59
C ARG A 232 -3.43 -15.36 -7.73
N GLN A 233 -4.15 -16.39 -7.29
CA GLN A 233 -5.60 -16.45 -7.41
C GLN A 233 -6.26 -15.29 -6.65
N VAL A 234 -5.85 -15.03 -5.41
CA VAL A 234 -6.40 -13.91 -4.62
C VAL A 234 -6.14 -12.56 -5.28
N LEU A 235 -4.95 -12.35 -5.87
CA LEU A 235 -4.62 -11.10 -6.56
C LEU A 235 -5.41 -10.95 -7.89
N VAL A 236 -5.63 -12.05 -8.63
CA VAL A 236 -6.53 -12.07 -9.80
C VAL A 236 -7.93 -11.67 -9.39
N ASP A 237 -8.44 -12.24 -8.29
CA ASP A 237 -9.80 -11.99 -7.82
C ASP A 237 -9.97 -10.56 -7.31
N ALA A 238 -8.98 -10.01 -6.61
CA ALA A 238 -8.96 -8.60 -6.21
C ALA A 238 -9.02 -7.66 -7.42
N THR A 239 -8.18 -7.92 -8.42
CA THR A 239 -8.13 -7.14 -9.66
C THR A 239 -9.46 -7.19 -10.41
N ARG A 240 -10.04 -8.38 -10.54
CA ARG A 240 -11.33 -8.55 -11.23
C ARG A 240 -12.47 -7.89 -10.47
N ALA A 241 -12.50 -8.02 -9.15
CA ALA A 241 -13.51 -7.36 -8.31
C ALA A 241 -13.47 -5.84 -8.49
N TYR A 242 -12.27 -5.24 -8.54
CA TYR A 242 -12.12 -3.80 -8.73
C TYR A 242 -12.63 -3.31 -10.09
N VAL A 243 -12.25 -4.01 -11.17
CA VAL A 243 -12.58 -3.58 -12.53
C VAL A 243 -14.01 -3.91 -12.93
N SER A 244 -14.64 -4.90 -12.30
CA SER A 244 -16.02 -5.31 -12.60
C SER A 244 -17.11 -4.54 -11.85
N SER A 245 -16.75 -3.49 -11.12
CA SER A 245 -17.70 -2.51 -10.57
C SER A 245 -18.60 -1.91 -11.67
N PRO A 246 -19.87 -1.58 -11.34
CA PRO A 246 -21.01 -1.58 -12.28
C PRO A 246 -20.95 -0.60 -13.46
N GLU A 247 -20.04 0.38 -13.50
CA GLU A 247 -19.83 1.22 -14.69
C GLU A 247 -19.39 0.39 -15.93
N SER A 248 -18.75 -0.77 -15.72
CA SER A 248 -18.32 -1.66 -16.82
C SER A 248 -19.44 -2.51 -17.44
N ARG A 249 -20.67 -2.46 -16.91
CA ARG A 249 -21.83 -3.21 -17.46
C ARG A 249 -22.67 -2.43 -18.47
N ALA A 250 -22.35 -1.15 -18.72
CA ALA A 250 -23.13 -0.32 -19.64
C ALA A 250 -22.89 -0.63 -21.14
N ASP A 251 -21.87 -1.44 -21.47
CA ASP A 251 -21.57 -1.84 -22.86
C ASP A 251 -21.98 -3.32 -23.09
N GLY A 252 -23.27 -3.59 -22.91
CA GLY A 252 -23.92 -4.81 -23.39
C GLY A 252 -24.34 -4.64 -24.87
N PRO A 253 -24.29 -5.69 -25.70
CA PRO A 253 -24.58 -5.54 -27.13
C PRO A 253 -26.02 -5.08 -27.31
N ALA A 254 -26.23 -4.04 -28.14
CA ALA A 254 -27.54 -3.69 -28.64
C ALA A 254 -28.13 -4.94 -29.32
N ALA A 255 -29.22 -5.47 -28.76
CA ALA A 255 -29.99 -6.54 -29.35
C ALA A 255 -30.93 -5.95 -30.42
N ASP A 256 -30.83 -6.56 -31.61
CA ASP A 256 -31.65 -6.52 -32.84
C ASP A 256 -32.02 -5.17 -33.49
#